data_AF-A0AAW0AKZ2-F1
#
_entry.id   AF-A0AAW0AKZ2-F1
#
_cell.length_a   1.000
_cell.length_b   1.000
_cell.length_c   1.000
_cell.angle_alpha   90.00
_cell.angle_beta   90.00
_cell.angle_gamma   90.00
#
_symmetry.space_group_name_H-M   'P 1'
#
loop_
_entity.id
_entity.type
_entity.pdbx_description
1 polymer ?
#
loop_
_entity_poly.entity_id
_entity_poly.type
_entity_poly.pdbx_seq_one_letter_code
_entity_poly.pdbx_strand_id
1 'polypeptide(L)'
;YPAPPGARCCDNCTPNLFPVETVRLTNALPKLGRKSKNKTNEEVAAAVQETLRTLRDTIARRKYPQQHIITGKILMSNQVLDALANRARSIDSSDTLNQTVRWLLNWAPEFGAEVVKAIQKRLLDFPDFERLAREEKQRAKAFLALEAMAEKDLRKKLTLVFDGCYEAILSETVQRGKKVVKRCQVFLSLPK
;
A
#
# COMPACT_ATOMS: atom_id res chain seq x y z
N TYR A 1 57.80 21.88 3.08
CA TYR A 1 58.53 21.39 1.90
C TYR A 1 57.83 21.89 0.64
N PRO A 2 58.42 22.83 -0.12
CA PRO A 2 57.86 23.26 -1.39
C PRO A 2 58.03 22.15 -2.45
N ALA A 3 57.02 21.97 -3.31
CA ALA A 3 57.05 20.96 -4.37
C ALA A 3 58.07 21.35 -5.46
N PRO A 4 58.83 20.39 -6.02
CA PRO A 4 59.83 20.67 -7.05
C PRO A 4 59.18 21.09 -8.38
N PRO A 5 59.84 21.97 -9.15
CA PRO A 5 59.32 22.45 -10.43
C PRO A 5 59.15 21.30 -11.43
N GLY A 6 57.97 21.20 -12.04
CA GLY A 6 57.61 20.14 -12.98
C GLY A 6 56.94 18.90 -12.36
N ALA A 7 56.77 18.85 -11.03
CA ALA A 7 56.01 17.79 -10.41
C ALA A 7 54.52 17.88 -10.79
N ARG A 8 53.94 16.77 -11.26
CA ARG A 8 52.50 16.66 -11.48
C ARG A 8 51.81 16.77 -10.12
N CYS A 9 50.96 17.77 -9.94
CA CYS A 9 50.19 17.95 -8.71
C CYS A 9 49.21 16.78 -8.54
N CYS A 10 49.24 16.11 -7.38
CA CYS A 10 48.24 15.12 -7.00
C CYS A 10 47.04 15.81 -6.33
N ASP A 11 46.00 15.02 -6.09
CA ASP A 11 44.74 15.40 -5.45
C ASP A 11 44.94 16.06 -4.08
N ASN A 12 46.08 15.83 -3.43
CA ASN A 12 46.45 16.40 -2.13
C ASN A 12 47.00 17.83 -2.23
N CYS A 13 47.60 18.20 -3.36
CA CYS A 13 48.21 19.52 -3.57
C CYS A 13 47.20 20.56 -4.08
N THR A 14 46.18 20.11 -4.82
CA THR A 14 45.16 20.97 -5.42
C THR A 14 43.78 20.32 -5.36
N PRO A 15 43.18 20.16 -4.15
CA PRO A 15 41.91 19.44 -3.99
C PRO A 15 40.76 20.07 -4.81
N ASN A 16 40.83 21.37 -5.07
CA ASN A 16 39.83 22.09 -5.87
C ASN A 16 39.82 21.69 -7.37
N LEU A 17 40.92 21.11 -7.88
CA LEU A 17 41.00 20.60 -9.26
C LEU A 17 40.47 19.17 -9.41
N PHE A 18 40.19 18.50 -8.29
CA PHE A 18 39.66 17.14 -8.22
C PHE A 18 38.34 17.14 -7.45
N PRO A 19 37.26 17.70 -8.03
CA PRO A 19 35.96 17.69 -7.38
C PRO A 19 35.53 16.26 -7.12
N VAL A 20 35.41 15.90 -5.83
CA VAL A 20 34.89 14.60 -5.43
C VAL A 20 33.42 14.56 -5.82
N GLU A 21 33.10 13.82 -6.88
CA GLU A 21 31.71 13.56 -7.27
C GLU A 21 30.99 12.96 -6.07
N THR A 22 30.11 13.76 -5.47
CA THR A 22 29.30 13.30 -4.35
C THR A 22 28.16 12.49 -4.94
N VAL A 23 28.36 11.17 -5.06
CA VAL A 23 27.31 10.25 -5.50
C VAL A 23 26.19 10.27 -4.46
N ARG A 24 25.17 11.10 -4.70
CA ARG A 24 23.95 11.12 -3.88
C ARG A 24 23.10 9.94 -4.30
N LEU A 25 22.99 8.94 -3.44
CA LEU A 25 21.98 7.89 -3.56
C LEU A 25 20.60 8.53 -3.37
N THR A 26 19.96 8.95 -4.47
CA THR A 26 18.64 9.59 -4.50
C THR A 26 17.51 8.62 -4.23
N ASN A 27 17.74 7.32 -4.43
CA ASN A 27 16.76 6.30 -4.10
C ASN A 27 16.77 6.06 -2.60
N ALA A 28 15.71 6.52 -1.92
CA ALA A 28 15.43 6.18 -0.54
C ALA A 28 15.55 4.66 -0.38
N LEU A 29 16.61 4.22 0.29
CA LEU A 29 16.85 2.81 0.54
C LEU A 29 15.59 2.28 1.25
N PRO A 30 14.90 1.25 0.70
CA PRO A 30 13.70 0.74 1.34
C PRO A 30 14.08 0.32 2.75
N LYS A 31 13.38 0.89 3.74
CA LYS A 31 13.61 0.62 5.16
C LYS A 31 13.64 -0.89 5.32
N LEU A 32 14.74 -1.43 5.86
CA LEU A 32 14.86 -2.85 6.21
C LEU A 32 13.74 -3.16 7.22
N GLY A 33 12.60 -3.60 6.71
CA GLY A 33 11.44 -3.91 7.52
C GLY A 33 11.81 -4.96 8.55
N ARG A 34 11.39 -4.73 9.80
CA ARG A 34 11.37 -5.74 10.88
C ARG A 34 10.93 -7.08 10.31
N LYS A 35 11.60 -8.17 10.72
CA LYS A 35 11.27 -9.57 10.36
C LYS A 35 9.75 -9.71 10.23
N SER A 36 9.28 -9.85 8.98
CA SER A 36 7.86 -9.89 8.67
C SER A 36 7.25 -11.08 9.42
N LYS A 37 6.19 -10.84 10.20
CA LYS A 37 5.38 -11.91 10.81
C LYS A 37 4.68 -12.79 9.77
N ASN A 38 4.76 -12.42 8.49
CA ASN A 38 4.13 -13.12 7.38
C ASN A 38 5.20 -13.86 6.55
N LYS A 39 5.97 -14.75 7.18
CA LYS A 39 6.80 -15.70 6.42
C LYS A 39 5.84 -16.66 5.72
N THR A 40 5.97 -16.79 4.41
CA THR A 40 5.20 -17.76 3.64
C THR A 40 5.56 -19.18 4.09
N ASN A 41 4.59 -20.10 4.08
CA ASN A 41 4.83 -21.52 4.39
C ASN A 41 5.97 -22.07 3.52
N GLU A 42 6.78 -22.96 4.09
CA GLU A 42 8.02 -23.41 3.45
C GLU A 42 7.76 -24.16 2.13
N GLU A 43 6.69 -24.95 2.06
CA GLU A 43 6.26 -25.63 0.84
C GLU A 43 5.92 -24.64 -0.28
N VAL A 44 5.13 -23.61 0.04
CA VAL A 44 4.76 -22.55 -0.92
C VAL A 44 5.99 -21.76 -1.35
N ALA A 45 6.87 -21.44 -0.39
CA ALA A 45 8.11 -20.74 -0.69
C ALA A 45 9.00 -21.56 -1.64
N ALA A 46 9.17 -22.86 -1.40
CA ALA A 46 9.93 -23.75 -2.27
C ALA A 46 9.33 -23.83 -3.68
N ALA A 47 8.00 -23.99 -3.78
CA ALA A 47 7.30 -24.05 -5.06
C ALA A 47 7.41 -22.74 -5.86
N VAL A 48 7.37 -21.58 -5.18
CA VAL A 48 7.59 -20.27 -5.79
C VAL A 48 9.06 -20.12 -6.21
N GLN A 49 10.03 -20.52 -5.38
CA GLN A 49 11.45 -20.46 -5.74
C GLN A 49 11.75 -21.24 -7.02
N GLU A 50 11.24 -22.47 -7.13
CA GLU A 50 11.43 -23.29 -8.32
C GLU A 50 10.87 -22.61 -9.57
N THR A 51 9.64 -22.10 -9.48
CA THR A 51 8.99 -21.37 -10.57
C THR A 51 9.82 -20.15 -11.00
N LEU A 52 10.33 -19.39 -10.04
CA LEU A 52 11.14 -18.20 -10.31
C LEU A 52 12.53 -18.54 -10.86
N ARG A 53 13.14 -19.67 -10.48
CA ARG A 53 14.40 -20.16 -11.08
C ARG A 53 14.20 -20.47 -12.56
N THR A 54 13.14 -21.19 -12.90
CA THR A 54 12.79 -21.51 -14.29
C THR A 54 12.50 -20.23 -15.09
N LEU A 55 11.76 -19.29 -14.51
CA LEU A 55 11.49 -18.00 -15.14
C LEU A 55 12.77 -17.21 -15.39
N ARG A 56 13.65 -17.10 -14.39
CA ARG A 56 14.95 -16.43 -14.48
C ARG A 56 15.78 -16.97 -15.64
N ASP A 57 15.87 -18.30 -15.75
CA ASP A 57 16.66 -18.93 -16.80
C ASP A 57 16.01 -18.75 -18.18
N THR A 58 14.68 -18.72 -18.24
CA THR A 58 13.91 -18.41 -19.46
C THR A 58 14.13 -16.97 -19.93
N ILE A 59 14.07 -16.00 -19.01
CA ILE A 59 14.32 -14.57 -19.30
C ILE A 59 15.74 -14.40 -19.82
N ALA A 60 16.73 -15.01 -19.15
CA ALA A 60 18.13 -14.92 -19.56
C ALA A 60 18.33 -15.43 -20.99
N ARG A 61 17.82 -16.62 -21.31
CA ARG A 61 17.92 -17.20 -22.67
C ARG A 61 17.19 -16.37 -23.72
N ARG A 62 16.05 -15.78 -23.38
CA ARG A 62 15.21 -15.00 -24.29
C ARG A 62 15.78 -13.60 -24.57
N LYS A 63 16.28 -12.91 -23.55
CA LYS A 63 16.71 -11.49 -23.64
C LYS A 63 18.19 -11.33 -23.95
N TYR A 64 19.01 -12.30 -23.54
CA TYR A 64 20.46 -12.27 -23.72
C TYR A 64 20.94 -13.55 -24.42
N PRO A 65 20.43 -13.85 -25.64
CA PRO A 65 20.86 -15.02 -26.37
C PRO A 65 22.36 -14.92 -26.65
N GLN A 66 23.08 -16.04 -26.49
CA GLN A 66 24.51 -16.16 -26.80
C GLN A 66 25.47 -15.27 -25.98
N GLN A 67 24.99 -14.60 -24.93
CA GLN A 67 25.83 -13.80 -24.04
C GLN A 67 26.22 -14.60 -22.80
N HIS A 68 27.51 -14.62 -22.48
CA HIS A 68 28.02 -15.30 -21.27
C HIS A 68 28.11 -14.39 -20.04
N ILE A 69 27.98 -13.07 -20.24
CA ILE A 69 28.14 -12.08 -19.17
C ILE A 69 26.85 -11.96 -18.36
N ILE A 70 25.69 -11.78 -19.00
CA ILE A 70 24.40 -11.62 -18.30
C ILE A 70 23.78 -12.99 -18.07
N THR A 71 24.17 -13.63 -16.96
CA THR A 71 23.60 -14.91 -16.55
C THR A 71 22.27 -14.70 -15.80
N GLY A 72 21.45 -15.76 -15.72
CA GLY A 72 20.24 -15.75 -14.90
C GLY A 72 20.51 -15.30 -13.46
N LYS A 73 21.63 -15.72 -12.84
CA LYS A 73 22.02 -15.31 -11.48
C LYS A 73 22.30 -13.81 -11.34
N ILE A 74 22.81 -13.18 -12.40
CA ILE A 74 23.03 -11.72 -12.44
C ILE A 74 21.71 -10.99 -12.61
N LEU A 75 20.82 -11.51 -13.45
CA LEU A 75 19.46 -11.01 -13.59
C LEU A 75 18.69 -11.09 -12.28
N MET A 76 18.71 -12.25 -11.61
CA MET A 76 18.01 -12.47 -10.36
C MET A 76 18.83 -13.39 -9.45
N SER A 77 19.43 -12.80 -8.42
CA SER A 77 20.27 -13.54 -7.47
C SER A 77 19.43 -14.49 -6.61
N ASN A 78 20.06 -15.52 -6.06
CA ASN A 78 19.37 -16.45 -5.15
C ASN A 78 18.78 -15.73 -3.93
N GLN A 79 19.43 -14.69 -3.42
CA GLN A 79 18.91 -13.88 -2.32
C GLN A 79 17.62 -13.14 -2.70
N VAL A 80 17.53 -12.65 -3.95
CA VAL A 80 16.29 -12.04 -4.48
C VAL A 80 15.20 -13.10 -4.60
N LEU A 81 15.52 -14.28 -5.12
CA LEU A 81 14.57 -15.41 -5.19
C LEU A 81 14.05 -15.80 -3.80
N ASP A 82 14.94 -15.91 -2.82
CA ASP A 82 14.60 -16.24 -1.44
C ASP A 82 13.69 -15.16 -0.83
N ALA A 83 14.01 -13.88 -1.05
CA ALA A 83 13.22 -12.76 -0.55
C ALA A 83 11.82 -12.71 -1.17
N LEU A 84 11.72 -12.93 -2.49
CA LEU A 84 10.45 -12.98 -3.22
C LEU A 84 9.59 -14.16 -2.75
N ALA A 85 10.17 -15.36 -2.64
CA ALA A 85 9.46 -16.55 -2.22
C ALA A 85 8.96 -16.47 -0.77
N ASN A 86 9.80 -15.98 0.15
CA ASN A 86 9.40 -15.81 1.56
C ASN A 86 8.24 -14.82 1.73
N ARG A 87 8.07 -13.89 0.79
CA ARG A 87 7.06 -12.82 0.82
C ARG A 87 6.05 -12.92 -0.31
N ALA A 88 5.94 -14.08 -0.95
CA ALA A 88 5.14 -14.29 -2.15
C ALA A 88 3.69 -13.79 -1.99
N ARG A 89 3.06 -14.10 -0.84
CA ARG A 89 1.67 -13.70 -0.57
C ARG A 89 1.44 -12.20 -0.40
N SER A 90 2.49 -11.42 -0.15
CA SER A 90 2.42 -9.95 -0.01
C SER A 90 2.73 -9.20 -1.31
N ILE A 91 3.16 -9.91 -2.35
CA ILE A 91 3.51 -9.32 -3.64
C ILE A 91 2.29 -9.46 -4.56
N ASP A 92 1.55 -8.38 -4.73
CA ASP A 92 0.36 -8.28 -5.58
C ASP A 92 0.58 -7.45 -6.85
N SER A 93 1.65 -6.65 -6.90
CA SER A 93 1.91 -5.66 -7.92
C SER A 93 3.41 -5.41 -8.06
N SER A 94 3.81 -4.77 -9.16
CA SER A 94 5.22 -4.40 -9.37
C SER A 94 5.70 -3.38 -8.34
N ASP A 95 4.80 -2.55 -7.82
CA ASP A 95 5.11 -1.58 -6.76
C ASP A 95 5.39 -2.28 -5.43
N THR A 96 4.55 -3.24 -5.03
CA THR A 96 4.83 -4.03 -3.82
C THR A 96 6.09 -4.86 -3.97
N LEU A 97 6.39 -5.38 -5.17
CA LEU A 97 7.65 -6.05 -5.46
C LEU A 97 8.86 -5.14 -5.19
N ASN A 98 8.85 -3.92 -5.74
CA ASN A 98 9.92 -2.93 -5.59
C ASN A 98 10.16 -2.51 -4.14
N GLN A 99 9.09 -2.37 -3.36
CA GLN A 99 9.19 -2.06 -1.94
C GLN A 99 9.71 -3.25 -1.13
N THR A 100 9.42 -4.47 -1.58
CA THR A 100 9.67 -5.70 -0.83
C THR A 100 11.10 -6.20 -0.99
N VAL A 101 11.63 -6.17 -2.21
CA VAL A 101 12.92 -6.77 -2.55
C VAL A 101 13.82 -5.76 -3.24
N ARG A 102 15.06 -5.66 -2.76
CA ARG A 102 16.10 -4.85 -3.41
C ARG A 102 16.63 -5.59 -4.62
N TRP A 103 15.95 -5.42 -5.74
CA TRP A 103 16.41 -5.96 -7.01
C TRP A 103 17.45 -5.01 -7.61
N LEU A 104 18.73 -5.39 -7.49
CA LEU A 104 19.86 -4.62 -8.03
C LEU A 104 19.70 -4.39 -9.55
N LEU A 105 20.27 -3.31 -10.07
CA LEU A 105 20.23 -2.89 -11.48
C LEU A 105 18.88 -2.44 -12.06
N ASN A 106 17.85 -2.21 -11.22
CA ASN A 106 16.56 -1.69 -11.69
C ASN A 106 15.92 -2.59 -12.76
N TRP A 107 16.01 -3.91 -12.59
CA TRP A 107 15.35 -4.90 -13.46
C TRP A 107 13.84 -5.01 -13.23
N ALA A 108 13.35 -4.50 -12.10
CA ALA A 108 11.97 -4.63 -11.70
C ALA A 108 10.95 -3.91 -12.61
N PRO A 109 11.22 -2.72 -13.19
CA PRO A 109 10.38 -2.15 -14.24
C PRO A 109 10.27 -3.03 -15.49
N GLU A 110 11.34 -3.76 -15.85
CA GLU A 110 11.37 -4.59 -17.06
C GLU A 110 10.73 -5.97 -16.88
N PHE A 111 11.03 -6.64 -15.75
CA PHE A 111 10.63 -8.03 -15.52
C PHE A 111 9.67 -8.21 -14.34
N GLY A 112 9.43 -7.16 -13.55
CA GLY A 112 8.63 -7.24 -12.33
C GLY A 112 7.21 -7.71 -12.60
N ALA A 113 6.57 -7.26 -13.68
CA ALA A 113 5.23 -7.71 -14.04
C ALA A 113 5.17 -9.22 -14.34
N GLU A 114 6.16 -9.75 -15.05
CA GLU A 114 6.26 -11.18 -15.37
C GLU A 114 6.52 -12.01 -14.10
N VAL A 115 7.37 -11.51 -13.20
CA VAL A 115 7.64 -12.12 -11.88
C VAL A 115 6.38 -12.14 -11.02
N VAL A 116 5.67 -11.02 -10.88
CA VAL A 116 4.43 -10.94 -10.10
C VAL A 116 3.40 -11.93 -10.64
N LYS A 117 3.23 -11.98 -11.97
CA LYS A 117 2.31 -12.93 -12.62
C LYS A 117 2.69 -14.38 -12.35
N ALA A 118 3.99 -14.72 -12.39
CA ALA A 118 4.45 -16.07 -12.10
C ALA A 118 4.21 -16.47 -10.64
N ILE A 119 4.45 -15.55 -9.70
CA ILE A 119 4.16 -15.74 -8.27
C ILE A 119 2.67 -15.95 -8.06
N GLN A 120 1.83 -15.06 -8.59
CA GLN A 120 0.37 -15.13 -8.45
C GLN A 120 -0.19 -16.43 -9.03
N LYS A 121 0.26 -16.82 -10.24
CA LYS A 121 -0.13 -18.08 -10.85
C LYS A 121 0.19 -19.26 -9.95
N ARG A 122 1.39 -19.27 -9.35
CA ARG A 122 1.80 -20.36 -8.47
C ARG A 122 1.05 -20.36 -7.14
N LEU A 123 0.68 -19.20 -6.62
CA LEU A 123 -0.10 -19.08 -5.38
C LEU A 123 -1.54 -19.60 -5.52
N LEU A 124 -2.09 -19.69 -6.73
CA LEU A 124 -3.41 -20.30 -6.95
C LEU A 124 -3.44 -21.78 -6.56
N ASP A 125 -2.31 -22.48 -6.71
CA ASP A 125 -2.18 -23.89 -6.29
C ASP A 125 -2.17 -24.04 -4.76
N PHE A 126 -1.96 -22.94 -4.01
CA PHE A 126 -1.81 -22.92 -2.56
C PHE A 126 -2.74 -21.88 -1.91
N PRO A 127 -4.06 -22.12 -1.92
CA PRO A 127 -5.04 -21.21 -1.33
C PRO A 127 -4.75 -20.98 0.16
N ASP A 128 -4.84 -19.70 0.59
CA ASP A 128 -4.71 -19.31 1.99
C ASP A 128 -6.11 -19.16 2.59
N PHE A 129 -6.65 -20.27 3.09
CA PHE A 129 -8.00 -20.30 3.66
C PHE A 129 -8.16 -19.35 4.86
N GLU A 130 -7.10 -19.15 5.66
CA GLU A 130 -7.17 -18.22 6.79
C GLU A 130 -7.25 -16.76 6.34
N ARG A 131 -6.50 -16.40 5.29
CA ARG A 131 -6.57 -15.05 4.74
C ARG A 131 -7.94 -14.77 4.12
N LEU A 132 -8.47 -15.73 3.35
CA LEU A 132 -9.80 -15.63 2.77
C LEU A 132 -10.88 -15.45 3.84
N ALA A 133 -10.87 -16.26 4.89
CA ALA A 133 -11.81 -16.13 6.00
C ALA A 133 -11.69 -14.78 6.73
N ARG A 134 -10.48 -14.24 6.87
CA ARG A 134 -10.25 -12.90 7.45
C ARG A 134 -10.80 -11.79 6.57
N GLU A 135 -10.57 -11.86 5.26
CA GLU A 135 -11.09 -10.88 4.29
C GLU A 135 -12.62 -10.89 4.26
N GLU A 136 -13.26 -12.06 4.25
CA GLU A 136 -14.71 -12.19 4.33
C GLU A 136 -15.27 -11.59 5.63
N LYS A 137 -14.64 -11.89 6.77
CA LYS A 137 -15.04 -11.30 8.06
C LYS A 137 -14.90 -9.78 8.07
N GLN A 138 -13.86 -9.23 7.43
CA GLN A 138 -13.69 -7.78 7.31
C GLN A 138 -14.76 -7.17 6.40
N ARG A 139 -15.10 -7.81 5.28
CA ARG A 139 -16.17 -7.36 4.38
C ARG A 139 -17.53 -7.38 5.08
N ALA A 140 -17.85 -8.45 5.80
CA ALA A 140 -19.09 -8.54 6.58
C ALA A 140 -19.17 -7.41 7.63
N LYS A 141 -18.07 -7.12 8.32
CA LYS A 141 -18.00 -5.99 9.27
C LYS A 141 -18.20 -4.64 8.58
N ALA A 142 -17.55 -4.43 7.44
CA ALA A 142 -17.67 -3.18 6.68
C ALA A 142 -19.11 -2.96 6.21
N PHE A 143 -19.77 -4.03 5.74
CA PHE A 143 -21.17 -4.01 5.33
C PHE A 143 -22.10 -3.64 6.50
N LEU A 144 -21.97 -4.31 7.65
CA LEU A 144 -22.74 -3.97 8.85
C LEU A 144 -22.51 -2.52 9.31
N ALA A 145 -21.28 -2.01 9.17
CA ALA A 145 -20.98 -0.61 9.50
C ALA A 145 -21.71 0.37 8.57
N LEU A 146 -21.81 0.05 7.28
CA LEU A 146 -22.54 0.86 6.30
C LEU A 146 -24.04 0.89 6.59
N GLU A 147 -24.63 -0.27 6.90
CA GLU A 147 -26.05 -0.34 7.29
C GLU A 147 -26.32 0.49 8.54
N ALA A 148 -25.47 0.35 9.58
CA ALA A 148 -25.60 1.14 10.80
C ALA A 148 -25.42 2.65 10.56
N MET A 149 -24.60 3.08 9.60
CA MET A 149 -24.49 4.48 9.21
C MET A 149 -25.76 4.95 8.49
N ALA A 150 -26.31 4.15 7.56
CA ALA A 150 -27.54 4.47 6.85
C ALA A 150 -28.74 4.62 7.80
N GLU A 151 -28.88 3.74 8.79
CA GLU A 151 -29.93 3.83 9.81
C GLU A 151 -29.79 5.10 10.67
N LYS A 152 -28.56 5.45 11.08
CA LYS A 152 -28.30 6.68 11.83
C LYS A 152 -28.66 7.92 11.02
N ASP A 153 -28.35 7.94 9.73
CA ASP A 153 -28.69 9.05 8.85
C ASP A 153 -30.20 9.16 8.62
N LEU A 154 -30.90 8.03 8.46
CA LEU A 154 -32.35 8.01 8.41
C LEU A 154 -32.96 8.56 9.70
N ARG A 155 -32.47 8.10 10.87
CA ARG A 155 -32.94 8.57 12.17
C ARG A 155 -32.71 10.08 12.35
N LYS A 156 -31.53 10.59 11.96
CA LYS A 156 -31.25 12.03 11.98
C LYS A 156 -32.23 12.83 11.12
N LYS A 157 -32.52 12.36 9.91
CA LYS A 157 -33.49 13.01 9.03
C LYS A 157 -34.89 13.04 9.66
N LEU A 158 -35.34 11.92 10.23
CA LEU A 158 -36.63 11.85 10.93
C LEU A 158 -36.67 12.78 12.14
N THR A 159 -35.61 12.85 12.94
CA THR A 159 -35.51 13.78 14.07
C THR A 159 -35.59 15.23 13.61
N LEU A 160 -34.88 15.62 12.54
CA LEU A 160 -34.96 16.98 11.99
C LEU A 160 -36.39 17.36 11.55
N VAL A 161 -37.10 16.43 10.88
CA VAL A 161 -38.50 16.65 10.49
C VAL A 161 -39.41 16.76 11.72
N PHE A 162 -39.22 15.88 12.70
CA PHE A 162 -39.99 15.88 13.93
C PHE A 162 -39.79 17.20 14.70
N ASP A 163 -38.54 17.62 14.90
CA ASP A 163 -38.20 18.86 15.61
C ASP A 163 -38.81 20.08 14.89
N GLY A 164 -38.71 20.14 13.56
CA GLY A 164 -39.34 21.21 12.77
C GLY A 164 -40.87 21.26 12.92
N CYS A 165 -41.55 20.11 12.86
CA CYS A 165 -42.99 20.04 13.10
C CYS A 165 -43.37 20.39 14.55
N TYR A 166 -42.58 19.92 15.50
CA TYR A 166 -42.80 20.16 16.93
C TYR A 166 -42.64 21.65 17.28
N GLU A 167 -41.60 22.31 16.75
CA GLU A 167 -41.41 23.75 16.89
C GLU A 167 -42.55 24.55 16.25
N ALA A 168 -43.03 24.15 15.07
CA ALA A 168 -44.16 24.79 14.41
C ALA A 168 -45.41 24.79 15.31
N ILE A 169 -45.74 23.63 15.91
CA ILE A 169 -46.86 23.47 16.85
C ILE A 169 -46.70 24.37 18.08
N LEU A 170 -45.47 24.57 18.58
CA LEU A 170 -45.18 25.39 19.76
C LEU A 170 -45.10 26.91 19.49
N SER A 171 -44.88 27.31 18.24
CA SER A 171 -44.51 28.69 17.88
C SER A 171 -45.68 29.68 17.75
N GLU A 172 -46.94 29.23 17.83
CA GLU A 172 -48.09 30.12 17.69
C GLU A 172 -48.16 31.11 18.87
N THR A 173 -48.02 32.40 18.57
CA THR A 173 -48.03 33.48 19.56
C THR A 173 -49.41 34.10 19.61
N VAL A 174 -50.14 33.86 20.70
CA VAL A 174 -51.45 34.48 20.91
C VAL A 174 -51.24 35.78 21.66
N GLN A 175 -51.55 36.92 21.03
CA GLN A 175 -51.59 38.22 21.71
C GLN A 175 -52.82 38.30 22.61
N ARG A 176 -52.62 38.36 23.93
CA ARG A 176 -53.65 38.75 24.92
C ARG A 176 -53.27 40.09 25.52
N GLY A 177 -53.74 41.18 24.92
CA GLY A 177 -53.38 42.54 25.34
C GLY A 177 -51.89 42.87 25.11
N LYS A 178 -51.22 43.58 26.03
CA LYS A 178 -49.82 44.01 25.91
C LYS A 178 -48.76 42.89 26.13
N LYS A 179 -49.16 41.62 26.32
CA LYS A 179 -48.22 40.50 26.54
C LYS A 179 -48.36 39.45 25.44
N VAL A 180 -47.24 39.14 24.79
CA VAL A 180 -47.11 38.05 23.83
C VAL A 180 -46.82 36.77 24.60
N VAL A 181 -47.70 35.77 24.51
CA VAL A 181 -47.50 34.46 25.15
C VAL A 181 -47.47 33.40 24.06
N LYS A 182 -46.35 32.65 23.98
CA LYS A 182 -46.24 31.48 23.10
C LYS A 182 -47.15 30.37 23.64
N ARG A 183 -48.06 29.86 22.84
CA ARG A 183 -48.94 28.74 23.23
C ARG A 183 -48.87 27.66 22.16
N CYS A 184 -48.81 26.42 22.62
CA CYS A 184 -48.88 25.25 21.77
C CYS A 184 -50.29 25.11 21.17
N GLN A 185 -50.39 24.96 19.84
CA GLN A 185 -51.65 24.93 19.10
C GLN A 185 -52.65 23.88 19.62
N VAL A 186 -52.13 22.73 20.07
CA VAL A 186 -52.93 21.62 20.64
C VAL A 186 -53.68 22.02 21.92
N PHE A 187 -53.13 22.95 22.70
CA PHE A 187 -53.78 23.47 23.92
C PHE A 187 -54.77 24.61 23.65
N LEU A 188 -54.82 25.15 22.42
CA LEU A 188 -55.84 26.12 22.02
C LEU A 188 -57.15 25.45 21.60
N SER A 189 -57.09 24.20 21.13
CA SER A 189 -58.23 23.41 20.68
C SER A 189 -58.94 22.61 21.79
N LEU A 190 -58.43 22.59 23.03
CA LEU A 190 -59.09 21.92 24.15
C LEU A 190 -60.21 22.81 24.72
N PRO A 191 -61.45 22.29 24.86
CA PRO A 191 -62.52 23.04 25.51
C PRO A 191 -62.14 23.34 26.96
N LYS A 192 -62.42 24.56 27.41
CA LYS A 192 -62.13 25.04 28.76
C LYS A 192 -63.09 24.48 29.80
#